data_AF-A0A4P9ULF8-F1
#
_entry.id   AF-A0A4P9ULF8-F1
#
_cell.length_a   1.000
_cell.length_b   1.000
_cell.length_c   1.000
_cell.angle_alpha   90.00
_cell.angle_beta   90.00
_cell.angle_gamma   90.00
#
_symmetry.space_group_name_H-M   'P 1'
#
loop_
_entity.id
_entity.type
_entity.pdbx_description
1 polymer ?
#
loop_
_entity_poly.entity_id
_entity_poly.type
_entity_poly.pdbx_seq_one_letter_code
_entity_poly.pdbx_strand_id
1 'polypeptide(L)' 'MKLPRDLTGILLAKKLAVLGYQITRQTGSHMRLTTLEKGEHHITIPAHNPLRTGVLSAILNDVASHFNLTRDELLSRLFE' A
#
# COMPACT_ATOMS: atom_id res chain seq x y z
N MET A 1 9.73 -12.67 -0.17
CA MET A 1 9.99 -12.24 1.24
C MET A 1 8.82 -12.58 2.18
N LYS A 2 9.03 -12.75 3.50
CA LYS A 2 7.92 -12.82 4.49
C LYS A 2 7.42 -11.40 4.80
N LEU A 3 6.10 -11.21 4.83
CA LEU A 3 5.48 -9.92 5.16
C LEU A 3 5.67 -9.55 6.64
N PRO A 4 5.93 -8.28 6.98
CA PRO A 4 5.95 -7.83 8.37
C PRO A 4 4.57 -8.05 9.00
N ARG A 5 4.52 -8.79 10.12
CA ARG A 5 3.24 -9.14 10.80
C ARG A 5 2.60 -7.96 11.52
N ASP A 6 3.38 -6.93 11.83
CA ASP A 6 2.94 -5.76 12.61
C ASP A 6 2.85 -4.48 11.76
N LEU A 7 2.65 -4.64 10.44
CA LEU A 7 2.56 -3.48 9.54
C LEU A 7 1.27 -2.70 9.80
N THR A 8 1.44 -1.41 10.11
CA THR A 8 0.36 -0.46 10.33
C THR A 8 -0.11 0.13 9.00
N GLY A 9 -1.37 0.57 8.93
CA GLY A 9 -1.88 1.25 7.74
C GLY A 9 -1.10 2.52 7.38
N ILE A 10 -0.68 3.27 8.41
CA ILE A 10 0.13 4.48 8.25
C ILE A 10 1.53 4.13 7.76
N LEU A 11 2.16 3.07 8.28
CA LEU A 11 3.48 2.66 7.82
C LEU A 11 3.43 2.16 6.37
N LEU A 12 2.41 1.39 6.00
CA LEU A 12 2.18 0.99 4.62
C LEU A 12 2.00 2.21 3.71
N ALA A 13 1.18 3.19 4.10
CA ALA A 13 0.98 4.42 3.36
C ALA A 13 2.30 5.18 3.12
N LYS A 14 3.15 5.28 4.15
CA LYS A 14 4.49 5.88 4.04
C LYS A 14 5.39 5.11 3.08
N LYS A 15 5.39 3.78 3.13
CA LYS A 15 6.21 2.96 2.23
C LYS A 15 5.77 3.11 0.78
N LEU A 16 4.47 3.21 0.52
CA LEU A 16 3.93 3.39 -0.83
C LEU A 16 4.23 4.76 -1.45
N ALA A 17 4.73 5.74 -0.67
CA ALA A 17 5.16 7.02 -1.20
C ALA A 17 6.31 6.90 -2.22
N VAL A 18 7.11 5.82 -2.16
CA VAL A 18 8.16 5.53 -3.17
C VAL A 18 7.60 5.22 -4.57
N LEU A 19 6.30 4.93 -4.66
CA LEU A 19 5.55 4.71 -5.90
C LEU A 19 4.59 5.89 -6.19
N GLY A 20 4.89 7.06 -5.63
CA GLY A 20 4.12 8.28 -5.86
C GLY A 20 2.76 8.33 -5.18
N TYR A 21 2.41 7.36 -4.32
CA TYR A 21 1.15 7.42 -3.58
C TYR A 21 1.17 8.52 -2.52
N GLN A 22 0.11 9.32 -2.51
CA GLN A 22 -0.14 10.36 -1.53
C GLN A 22 -1.51 10.16 -0.89
N ILE A 23 -1.64 10.47 0.40
CA ILE A 23 -2.94 10.45 1.08
C ILE A 23 -3.76 11.64 0.56
N THR A 24 -4.83 11.36 -0.17
CA THR A 24 -5.71 12.39 -0.75
C THR A 24 -6.97 12.63 0.06
N ARG A 25 -7.36 11.67 0.90
CA ARG A 25 -8.50 11.80 1.82
C ARG A 25 -8.35 10.87 3.01
N GLN A 26 -8.82 11.30 4.17
CA GLN A 26 -9.06 10.41 5.30
C GLN A 26 -10.48 10.61 5.82
N THR A 27 -11.21 9.52 6.00
CA THR A 27 -12.55 9.52 6.61
C THR A 27 -12.59 8.46 7.69
N GLY A 28 -12.71 8.89 8.94
CA GLY A 28 -12.66 8.00 10.09
C GLY A 28 -11.37 7.16 10.09
N SER A 29 -11.53 5.85 10.18
CA SER A 29 -10.43 4.88 10.25
C SER A 29 -9.92 4.41 8.88
N HIS A 30 -10.19 5.13 7.77
CA HIS A 30 -9.72 4.76 6.44
C HIS A 30 -9.06 5.95 5.73
N MET A 31 -7.94 5.68 5.07
CA MET A 31 -7.19 6.63 4.25
C MET A 31 -7.29 6.21 2.79
N ARG A 32 -7.61 7.15 1.90
CA ARG A 32 -7.47 6.97 0.46
C ARG A 32 -6.12 7.53 0.02
N LEU A 33 -5.35 6.69 -0.66
CA LEU A 33 -4.12 7.10 -1.31
C LEU A 33 -4.34 7.15 -2.82
N THR A 34 -3.63 8.05 -3.49
CA THR A 34 -3.66 8.21 -4.95
C THR A 34 -2.25 8.37 -5.48
N THR A 35 -1.95 7.70 -6.58
CA THR A 35 -0.76 7.97 -7.40
C THR A 35 -1.21 8.35 -8.81
N LEU A 36 -0.41 9.17 -9.49
CA LEU A 36 -0.57 9.46 -10.92
C LEU A 36 0.51 8.74 -11.75
N GLU A 37 1.43 8.02 -11.09
CA GLU A 37 2.47 7.25 -11.77
C GLU A 37 1.87 6.06 -12.50
N LYS A 38 2.25 5.90 -13.78
CA LYS A 38 1.71 4.87 -14.68
C LYS A 38 0.17 4.91 -14.81
N GLY A 39 -0.42 6.10 -14.65
CA GLY A 39 -1.86 6.31 -14.66
C GLY A 39 -2.42 6.61 -13.27
N GLU A 40 -3.63 7.15 -13.21
CA GLU A 40 -4.29 7.42 -11.94
C GLU A 40 -4.72 6.11 -11.28
N HIS A 41 -4.30 5.90 -10.04
CA HIS A 41 -4.68 4.74 -9.25
C HIS A 41 -4.96 5.10 -7.80
N HIS A 42 -6.03 4.52 -7.25
CA HIS A 42 -6.48 4.78 -5.90
C HIS A 42 -6.55 3.50 -5.09
N ILE A 43 -6.03 3.56 -3.87
CA ILE A 43 -6.18 2.48 -2.90
C ILE A 43 -6.75 3.01 -1.60
N THR A 44 -7.48 2.16 -0.88
CA THR A 44 -7.99 2.49 0.46
C THR A 44 -7.29 1.61 1.49
N ILE A 45 -6.63 2.25 2.45
CA ILE A 45 -5.90 1.59 3.53
C ILE A 45 -6.61 1.88 4.85
N PRO A 46 -6.96 0.86 5.65
CA PRO A 46 -7.43 1.08 7.01
C PRO A 46 -6.33 1.67 7.89
N ALA A 47 -6.65 2.68 8.69
CA ALA A 47 -5.74 3.37 9.60
C ALA A 47 -5.54 2.66 10.95
N HIS A 48 -6.19 1.52 11.20
CA HIS A 48 -6.07 0.76 12.44
C HIS A 48 -4.94 -0.28 12.39
N ASN A 49 -4.48 -0.70 13.58
CA ASN A 49 -3.35 -1.61 13.75
C ASN A 49 -3.76 -2.92 14.44
N PRO A 50 -3.15 -4.07 14.07
CA PRO A 50 -2.38 -4.30 12.84
C PRO A 50 -3.29 -4.47 11.62
N LEU A 51 -2.76 -4.26 10.41
CA LEU A 51 -3.47 -4.66 9.20
C LEU A 51 -3.61 -6.20 9.19
N ARG A 52 -4.83 -6.69 8.99
CA ARG A 52 -5.04 -8.12 8.75
C ARG A 52 -4.22 -8.54 7.52
N THR A 53 -3.54 -9.69 7.61
CA THR A 53 -2.68 -10.22 6.54
C THR A 53 -3.40 -10.33 5.20
N GLY A 54 -4.69 -10.68 5.20
CA GLY A 54 -5.52 -10.72 4.00
C GLY A 54 -5.71 -9.35 3.35
N VAL A 55 -5.96 -8.30 4.14
CA VAL A 55 -6.11 -6.92 3.65
C VAL A 55 -4.79 -6.42 3.09
N LEU A 56 -3.69 -6.63 3.82
CA LEU A 56 -2.35 -6.29 3.34
C LEU A 56 -2.03 -7.00 2.02
N SER A 57 -2.35 -8.29 1.92
CA SER A 57 -2.13 -9.08 0.71
C SER A 57 -2.93 -8.56 -0.49
N ALA A 58 -4.19 -8.16 -0.28
CA ALA A 58 -5.04 -7.60 -1.31
C ALA A 58 -4.48 -6.27 -1.82
N ILE A 59 -4.12 -5.35 -0.91
CA ILE A 59 -3.53 -4.05 -1.27
C ILE A 59 -2.24 -4.24 -2.07
N LEU A 60 -1.35 -5.14 -1.64
CA LEU A 60 -0.09 -5.37 -2.35
C LEU A 60 -0.30 -5.98 -3.74
N ASN A 61 -1.27 -6.88 -3.91
CA ASN A 61 -1.59 -7.42 -5.23
C ASN A 61 -2.15 -6.36 -6.18
N ASP A 62 -3.01 -5.48 -5.67
CA ASP A 62 -3.59 -4.38 -6.42
C ASP A 62 -2.51 -3.39 -6.90
N VAL A 63 -1.64 -2.97 -5.98
CA VAL A 63 -0.50 -2.10 -6.30
C VAL A 63 0.47 -2.77 -7.27
N ALA A 64 0.78 -4.06 -7.08
CA ALA A 64 1.66 -4.81 -7.97
C ALA A 64 1.09 -4.87 -9.39
N SER A 65 -0.22 -5.13 -9.51
CA SER A 65 -0.94 -5.16 -10.78
C SER A 65 -0.88 -3.80 -11.49
N HIS A 66 -1.17 -2.69 -10.78
CA HIS A 66 -1.10 -1.35 -11.37
C HIS A 66 0.30 -1.01 -11.90
N PHE A 67 1.35 -1.33 -11.14
CA PHE A 67 2.72 -1.03 -11.56
C PHE A 67 3.34 -2.05 -12.52
N ASN A 68 2.61 -3.12 -12.86
CA ASN A 68 3.09 -4.29 -13.59
C ASN A 68 4.39 -4.84 -12.97
N LEU A 69 4.36 -5.04 -11.65
CA LEU A 69 5.44 -5.61 -10.85
C LEU A 69 5.02 -6.99 -10.34
N THR A 70 6.00 -7.87 -10.16
CA THR A 70 5.82 -9.05 -9.32
C THR A 70 5.72 -8.66 -7.85
N ARG A 71 5.20 -9.58 -7.04
CA ARG A 71 5.06 -9.34 -5.60
C ARG A 71 6.41 -9.16 -4.91
N ASP A 72 7.44 -9.90 -5.31
CA ASP A 72 8.78 -9.77 -4.71
C ASP A 72 9.47 -8.47 -5.13
N GLU A 73 9.31 -8.01 -6.38
CA GLU A 73 9.82 -6.69 -6.81
C GLU A 73 9.15 -5.55 -6.03
N LEU A 74 7.83 -5.63 -5.84
CA LEU A 74 7.11 -4.66 -5.02
C LEU A 74 7.63 -4.65 -3.58
N LEU A 75 7.77 -5.82 -2.96
CA LEU A 75 8.25 -5.92 -1.59
C LEU A 75 9.66 -5.36 -1.41
N SER A 76 10.55 -5.63 -2.37
CA SER A 76 11.92 -5.10 -2.37
C SER A 76 11.89 -3.56 -2.40
N ARG A 77 11.09 -2.95 -3.29
CA ARG A 77 10.94 -1.48 -3.35
C ARG A 77 10.37 -0.85 -2.08
N LEU A 78 9.51 -1.56 -1.35
CA LEU A 78 8.84 -1.01 -0.17
C LEU A 78 9.66 -1.18 1.12
N PHE A 79 10.47 -2.23 1.22
CA PHE A 79 11.06 -2.65 2.50
C PHE A 79 12.58 -2.80 2.50
N GLU A 80 13.25 -2.75 1.35
CA GLU A 80 14.71 -2.61 1.25
C GLU A 80 15.10 -1.14 1.05
#